data_AF-A0A8J6Y5J2-F1
#
_entry.id   AF-A0A8J6Y5J2-F1
#
_cell.length_a   1.000
_cell.length_b   1.000
_cell.length_c   1.000
_cell.angle_alpha   90.00
_cell.angle_beta   90.00
_cell.angle_gamma   90.00
#
_symmetry.space_group_name_H-M   'P 1'
#
loop_
_entity.id
_entity.type
_entity.pdbx_description
1 polymer ?
#
loop_
_entity_poly.entity_id
_entity_poly.type
_entity_poly.pdbx_seq_one_letter_code
_entity_poly.pdbx_strand_id
1 'polypeptide(L)'
;MVVVAGLYARLSFPDLVVDGVAVAPDSVIATYLVTRFSWYVGVVVFLGLIAAGMSTLEGLIQSMSITVTNDLVGNVHDWVTGRPLPERTMFIMNRFVIAGLAVVSFGLAYRQLVAPNLSVALFAQWGVYAYFAAAFVPVLFGTFLKNTPLIAVAGAAVTAVIVHFGLYYTGQHYFPYFMDVAVKNPGLSAAIGIQAALVVGGMLHLMFSGRKPVAG
;
A
#
# COMPACT_ATOMS: atom_id res chain seq x y z
N MET A 1 3.07 -20.17 6.19
CA MET A 1 2.78 -20.41 7.62
C MET A 1 1.67 -19.51 8.16
N VAL A 2 1.69 -18.20 7.95
CA VAL A 2 0.61 -17.28 8.42
C VAL A 2 -0.77 -17.64 7.84
N VAL A 3 -0.85 -17.97 6.54
CA VAL A 3 -2.11 -18.39 5.89
C VAL A 3 -2.67 -19.68 6.48
N VAL A 4 -1.79 -20.63 6.83
CA VAL A 4 -2.18 -21.91 7.44
C VAL A 4 -2.70 -21.70 8.87
N ALA A 5 -2.02 -20.86 9.65
CA ALA A 5 -2.48 -20.50 10.99
C ALA A 5 -3.84 -19.78 10.94
N GLY A 6 -4.03 -18.85 9.99
CA GLY A 6 -5.31 -18.17 9.77
C GLY A 6 -6.42 -19.14 9.35
N LEU A 7 -6.14 -20.08 8.44
CA LEU A 7 -7.09 -21.13 8.06
C LEU A 7 -7.48 -22.00 9.25
N TYR A 8 -6.50 -22.45 10.06
CA TYR A 8 -6.77 -23.28 11.22
C TYR A 8 -7.60 -22.55 12.28
N ALA A 9 -7.29 -21.27 12.54
CA ALA A 9 -8.07 -20.42 13.42
C ALA A 9 -9.50 -20.24 12.89
N ARG A 10 -9.67 -20.04 11.57
CA ARG A 10 -10.99 -19.93 10.95
C ARG A 10 -11.80 -21.22 11.03
N LEU A 11 -11.16 -22.38 10.85
CA LEU A 11 -11.81 -23.68 11.01
C LEU A 11 -12.23 -23.96 12.46
N SER A 12 -11.53 -23.37 13.43
CA SER A 12 -11.87 -23.48 14.86
C SER A 12 -13.05 -22.58 15.26
N PHE A 13 -13.32 -21.53 14.49
CA PHE A 13 -14.46 -20.61 14.67
C PHE A 13 -15.23 -20.43 13.36
N PRO A 14 -15.91 -21.48 12.85
CA PRO A 14 -16.55 -21.44 11.55
C PRO A 14 -17.61 -20.34 11.46
N ASP A 15 -18.36 -20.14 12.54
CA ASP A 15 -19.45 -19.17 12.65
C ASP A 15 -18.98 -17.77 13.07
N LEU A 16 -17.67 -17.57 13.35
CA LEU A 16 -17.12 -16.35 13.94
C LEU A 16 -17.85 -15.90 15.22
N VAL A 17 -18.30 -16.84 16.05
CA VAL A 17 -18.94 -16.52 17.33
C VAL A 17 -18.16 -17.19 18.44
N VAL A 18 -17.84 -16.42 19.48
CA VAL A 18 -17.27 -16.92 20.74
C VAL A 18 -18.11 -16.34 21.87
N ASP A 19 -18.60 -17.21 22.76
CA ASP A 19 -19.46 -16.83 23.89
C ASP A 19 -20.70 -15.99 23.50
N GLY A 20 -21.26 -16.25 22.32
CA GLY A 20 -22.42 -15.51 21.78
C GLY A 20 -22.09 -14.14 21.18
N VAL A 21 -20.81 -13.73 21.16
CA VAL A 21 -20.35 -12.48 20.58
C VAL A 21 -19.71 -12.72 19.21
N ALA A 22 -20.10 -11.91 18.23
CA ALA A 22 -19.51 -11.94 16.89
C ALA A 22 -18.04 -11.47 16.93
N VAL A 23 -17.17 -12.24 16.29
CA VAL A 23 -15.72 -12.00 16.20
C VAL A 23 -15.42 -11.31 14.88
N ALA A 24 -14.78 -10.15 14.95
CA ALA A 24 -14.35 -9.44 13.75
C ALA A 24 -13.28 -10.26 13.00
N PRO A 25 -13.23 -10.21 11.65
CA PRO A 25 -12.24 -10.96 10.87
C PRO A 25 -10.80 -10.72 11.31
N ASP A 26 -10.46 -9.49 11.71
CA ASP A 26 -9.11 -9.11 12.14
C ASP A 26 -8.74 -9.63 13.54
N SER A 27 -9.73 -9.98 14.38
CA SER A 27 -9.48 -10.48 15.74
C SER A 27 -9.43 -12.01 15.83
N VAL A 28 -9.74 -12.75 14.76
CA VAL A 28 -9.80 -14.22 14.75
C VAL A 28 -8.54 -14.88 15.32
N ILE A 29 -7.36 -14.41 14.91
CA ILE A 29 -6.09 -14.98 15.40
C ILE A 29 -5.88 -14.64 16.87
N ALA A 30 -6.14 -13.39 17.30
CA ALA A 30 -6.00 -13.00 18.69
C ALA A 30 -6.94 -13.79 19.61
N THR A 31 -8.21 -13.93 19.20
CA THR A 31 -9.21 -14.75 19.90
C THR A 31 -8.79 -16.22 19.95
N TYR A 32 -8.28 -16.78 18.85
CA TYR A 32 -7.76 -18.15 18.82
C TYR A 32 -6.60 -18.36 19.81
N LEU A 33 -5.67 -17.40 19.89
CA LEU A 33 -4.53 -17.49 20.78
C LEU A 33 -4.93 -17.48 22.26
N VAL A 34 -5.87 -16.60 22.64
CA VAL A 34 -6.35 -16.49 24.03
C VAL A 34 -7.18 -17.69 24.46
N THR A 35 -7.96 -18.27 23.54
CA THR A 35 -8.90 -19.36 23.87
C THR A 35 -8.26 -20.74 23.82
N ARG A 36 -7.24 -20.94 22.97
CA ARG A 36 -6.70 -22.28 22.70
C ARG A 36 -5.41 -22.60 23.46
N PHE A 37 -4.60 -21.60 23.77
CA PHE A 37 -3.34 -21.81 24.46
C PHE A 37 -3.47 -21.58 25.96
N SER A 38 -2.62 -22.26 26.73
CA SER A 38 -2.47 -21.96 28.15
C SER A 38 -1.91 -20.54 28.32
N TRP A 39 -2.17 -19.94 29.48
CA TRP A 39 -1.77 -18.55 29.76
C TRP A 39 -0.25 -18.32 29.58
N TYR A 40 0.59 -19.29 29.97
CA TYR A 40 2.05 -19.18 29.86
C TYR A 40 2.53 -19.24 28.40
N VAL A 41 1.94 -20.10 27.56
CA VAL A 41 2.26 -20.12 26.11
C VAL A 41 1.71 -18.86 25.44
N GLY A 42 0.50 -18.43 25.81
CA GLY A 42 -0.11 -17.20 25.32
C GLY A 42 0.78 -15.99 25.53
N VAL A 43 1.31 -15.79 26.74
CA VAL A 43 2.23 -14.68 27.06
C VAL A 43 3.46 -14.70 26.15
N VAL A 44 4.11 -15.85 25.97
CA VAL A 44 5.29 -15.97 25.09
C VAL A 44 4.95 -15.62 23.65
N VAL A 45 3.82 -16.11 23.13
CA VAL A 45 3.38 -15.82 21.76
C VAL A 45 3.04 -14.34 21.58
N PHE A 46 2.29 -13.73 22.51
CA PHE A 46 1.93 -12.31 22.43
C PHE A 46 3.15 -11.41 22.51
N LEU A 47 4.11 -11.70 23.40
CA LEU A 47 5.38 -10.98 23.45
C LEU A 47 6.13 -11.08 22.12
N GLY A 48 6.17 -12.28 21.52
CA GLY A 48 6.76 -12.48 20.20
C GLY A 48 6.05 -11.69 19.09
N LEU A 49 4.71 -11.66 19.09
CA LEU A 49 3.91 -10.91 18.11
C LEU A 49 4.09 -9.40 18.25
N ILE A 50 4.12 -8.89 19.49
CA ILE A 50 4.37 -7.46 19.75
C ILE A 50 5.79 -7.09 19.32
N ALA A 51 6.79 -7.91 19.67
CA ALA A 51 8.18 -7.69 19.27
C ALA A 51 8.33 -7.68 17.74
N ALA A 52 7.71 -8.64 17.04
CA ALA A 52 7.70 -8.71 15.59
C ALA A 52 7.02 -7.47 14.98
N GLY A 53 5.85 -7.08 15.49
CA GLY A 53 5.14 -5.88 15.06
C GLY A 53 5.97 -4.61 15.23
N MET A 54 6.54 -4.40 16.42
CA MET A 54 7.38 -3.24 16.72
C MET A 54 8.62 -3.15 15.82
N SER A 55 9.30 -4.29 15.58
CA SER A 55 10.47 -4.32 14.69
C SER A 55 10.11 -3.94 13.25
N THR A 56 8.96 -4.40 12.74
CA THR A 56 8.50 -3.99 11.40
C THR A 56 8.10 -2.52 11.35
N LEU A 57 7.47 -1.99 12.41
CA LEU A 57 7.06 -0.58 12.46
C LEU A 57 8.27 0.35 12.50
N GLU A 58 9.30 0.04 13.29
CA GLU A 58 10.52 0.83 13.35
C GLU A 58 11.22 0.88 11.98
N GLY A 59 11.39 -0.29 11.35
CA GLY A 59 11.99 -0.39 10.02
C GLY A 59 11.21 0.42 8.97
N LEU A 60 9.88 0.31 8.97
CA LEU A 60 9.03 1.04 8.03
C LEU A 60 9.04 2.55 8.28
N ILE A 61 8.99 3.00 9.53
CA ILE A 61 9.07 4.43 9.86
C ILE A 61 10.39 5.01 9.36
N GLN A 62 11.50 4.31 9.63
CA GLN A 62 12.82 4.77 9.21
C GLN A 62 12.98 4.77 7.69
N SER A 63 12.58 3.69 7.01
CA SER A 63 12.71 3.61 5.55
C SER A 63 11.83 4.65 4.85
N MET A 64 10.58 4.79 5.29
CA MET A 64 9.63 5.76 4.72
C MET A 64 10.07 7.20 4.99
N SER A 65 10.59 7.50 6.18
CA SER A 65 11.00 8.87 6.50
C SER A 65 12.21 9.30 5.67
N ILE A 66 13.16 8.40 5.43
CA ILE A 66 14.31 8.64 4.56
C ILE A 66 13.85 8.83 3.11
N THR A 67 13.00 7.94 2.58
CA THR A 67 12.44 8.08 1.23
C THR A 67 11.68 9.39 1.05
N VAL A 68 10.79 9.75 1.98
CA VAL A 68 10.05 11.02 1.89
C VAL A 68 10.99 12.23 2.01
N THR A 69 11.99 12.18 2.89
CA THR A 69 12.90 13.32 3.06
C THR A 69 13.83 13.49 1.87
N ASN A 70 14.50 12.43 1.43
CA ASN A 70 15.50 12.51 0.37
C ASN A 70 14.83 12.55 -1.01
N ASP A 71 13.92 11.62 -1.27
CA ASP A 71 13.40 11.41 -2.62
C ASP A 71 12.27 12.37 -2.97
N LEU A 72 11.51 12.84 -1.97
CA LEU A 72 10.46 13.82 -2.18
C LEU A 72 10.93 15.23 -1.81
N VAL A 73 11.22 15.53 -0.53
CA VAL A 73 11.57 16.91 -0.13
C VAL A 73 12.86 17.37 -0.80
N GLY A 74 13.92 16.55 -0.75
CA GLY A 74 15.22 16.84 -1.36
C GLY A 74 15.13 17.04 -2.86
N ASN A 75 14.78 15.98 -3.59
CA ASN A 75 14.75 16.05 -5.05
C ASN A 75 13.80 17.13 -5.60
N VAL A 76 12.65 17.36 -4.96
CA VAL A 76 11.73 18.43 -5.40
C VAL A 76 12.34 19.81 -5.13
N HIS A 77 12.95 20.02 -3.97
CA HIS A 77 13.65 21.28 -3.67
C HIS A 77 14.77 21.53 -4.68
N ASP A 78 15.58 20.52 -4.95
CA ASP A 78 16.72 20.60 -5.86
C ASP A 78 16.27 20.87 -7.29
N TRP A 79 15.17 20.25 -7.71
CA TRP A 79 14.55 20.50 -9.02
C TRP A 79 14.02 21.93 -9.16
N VAL A 80 13.43 22.51 -8.10
CA VAL A 80 12.86 23.88 -8.13
C VAL A 80 13.93 24.96 -7.98
N THR A 81 14.92 24.74 -7.09
CA THR A 81 15.89 25.77 -6.69
C THR A 81 17.26 25.60 -7.33
N GLY A 82 17.54 24.44 -7.93
CA GLY A 82 18.83 24.09 -8.50
C GLY A 82 19.93 23.86 -7.47
N ARG A 83 19.61 23.74 -6.18
CA ARG A 83 20.60 23.59 -5.11
C ARG A 83 20.17 22.54 -4.08
N PRO A 84 21.11 21.68 -3.63
CA PRO A 84 20.85 20.73 -2.56
C PRO A 84 20.52 21.44 -1.24
N LEU A 85 19.56 20.88 -0.51
CA LEU A 85 19.32 21.29 0.88
C LEU A 85 20.57 21.00 1.75
N PRO A 86 20.94 21.89 2.67
CA PRO A 86 22.00 21.60 3.64
C PRO A 86 21.65 20.36 4.48
N GLU A 87 22.67 19.55 4.80
CA GLU A 87 22.50 18.31 5.60
C GLU A 87 21.76 18.56 6.92
N ARG A 88 22.05 19.68 7.59
CA ARG A 88 21.38 20.06 8.83
C ARG A 88 19.86 20.26 8.63
N THR A 89 19.47 20.87 7.52
CA THR A 89 18.05 21.08 7.18
C THR A 89 17.38 19.76 6.82
N MET A 90 18.05 18.89 6.05
CA MET A 90 17.56 17.54 5.76
C MET A 90 17.32 16.72 7.03
N PHE A 91 18.25 16.76 7.98
CA PHE A 91 18.11 16.07 9.26
C PHE A 91 16.91 16.56 10.08
N ILE A 92 16.71 17.89 10.13
CA ILE A 92 15.57 18.49 10.81
C ILE A 92 14.27 18.11 10.09
N MET A 93 14.25 18.13 8.76
CA MET A 93 13.10 17.76 7.96
C MET A 93 12.71 16.30 8.20
N ASN A 94 13.68 15.38 8.25
CA ASN A 94 13.41 13.98 8.55
C ASN A 94 12.69 13.79 9.89
N ARG A 95 13.06 14.55 10.93
CA ARG A 95 12.36 14.51 12.23
C ARG A 95 10.91 14.98 12.11
N PHE A 96 10.66 16.03 11.32
CA PHE A 96 9.29 16.48 11.05
C PHE A 96 8.49 15.47 10.22
N VAL A 97 9.13 14.80 9.26
CA VAL A 97 8.51 13.72 8.50
C VAL A 97 8.14 12.56 9.42
N ILE A 98 9.03 12.13 10.33
CA ILE A 98 8.71 11.09 11.33
C ILE A 98 7.52 11.51 12.20
N ALA A 99 7.52 12.75 12.70
CA ALA A 99 6.41 13.26 13.50
C ALA A 99 5.09 13.29 12.69
N GLY A 100 5.14 13.72 11.43
CA GLY A 100 3.99 13.72 10.53
C GLY A 100 3.47 12.32 10.24
N LEU A 101 4.37 11.37 9.95
CA LEU A 101 4.03 9.95 9.76
C LEU A 101 3.38 9.37 11.02
N ALA A 102 3.88 9.71 12.22
CA ALA A 102 3.29 9.28 13.48
C ALA A 102 1.85 9.81 13.64
N VAL A 103 1.62 11.11 13.36
CA VAL A 103 0.28 11.72 13.43
C VAL A 103 -0.69 11.07 12.45
N VAL A 104 -0.29 10.91 11.18
CA VAL A 104 -1.14 10.29 10.15
C VAL A 104 -1.43 8.83 10.49
N SER A 105 -0.40 8.06 10.86
CA SER A 105 -0.55 6.64 11.19
C SER A 105 -1.44 6.45 12.41
N PHE A 106 -1.26 7.27 13.46
CA PHE A 106 -2.13 7.25 14.64
C PHE A 106 -3.57 7.59 14.29
N GLY A 107 -3.80 8.62 13.46
CA GLY A 107 -5.15 9.00 13.02
C GLY A 107 -5.85 7.89 12.24
N LEU A 108 -5.15 7.23 11.32
CA LEU A 108 -5.68 6.09 10.57
C LEU A 108 -5.95 4.87 11.47
N ALA A 109 -5.03 4.56 12.39
CA ALA A 109 -5.20 3.47 13.36
C ALA A 109 -6.38 3.71 14.30
N TYR A 110 -6.51 4.93 14.84
CA TYR A 110 -7.61 5.32 15.70
C TYR A 110 -8.97 5.20 14.98
N ARG A 111 -9.03 5.64 13.72
CA ARG A 111 -10.25 5.49 12.91
C ARG A 111 -10.61 4.02 12.70
N GLN A 112 -9.64 3.16 12.43
CA GLN A 112 -9.90 1.72 12.28
C GLN A 112 -10.28 1.03 13.59
N LEU A 113 -9.89 1.59 14.74
CA LEU A 113 -10.31 1.08 16.04
C LEU A 113 -11.76 1.47 16.38
N VAL A 114 -12.16 2.72 16.12
CA VAL A 114 -13.46 3.26 16.54
C VAL A 114 -14.57 2.99 15.51
N ALA A 115 -14.27 3.06 14.22
CA ALA A 115 -15.24 2.90 13.14
C ALA A 115 -14.63 2.14 11.95
N PRO A 116 -14.39 0.82 12.09
CA PRO A 116 -13.83 -0.01 11.03
C PRO A 116 -14.84 -0.16 9.88
N ASN A 117 -14.51 0.40 8.72
CA ASN A 117 -15.31 0.22 7.50
C ASN A 117 -14.89 -1.01 6.69
N LEU A 118 -13.66 -1.46 6.88
CA LEU A 118 -13.00 -2.56 6.18
C LEU A 118 -12.05 -3.27 7.15
N SER A 119 -11.71 -4.53 6.84
CA SER A 119 -10.57 -5.18 7.51
C SER A 119 -9.29 -4.37 7.30
N VAL A 120 -8.38 -4.42 8.27
CA VAL A 120 -7.08 -3.73 8.19
C VAL A 120 -6.31 -4.18 6.93
N ALA A 121 -6.39 -5.47 6.59
CA ALA A 121 -5.75 -6.00 5.39
C ALA A 121 -6.32 -5.40 4.09
N LEU A 122 -7.64 -5.29 3.95
CA LEU A 122 -8.26 -4.68 2.77
C LEU A 122 -7.96 -3.18 2.68
N PHE A 123 -7.94 -2.48 3.82
CA PHE A 123 -7.55 -1.08 3.88
C PHE A 123 -6.11 -0.87 3.42
N ALA A 124 -5.17 -1.72 3.88
CA ALA A 124 -3.78 -1.64 3.46
C ALA A 124 -3.61 -1.94 1.95
N GLN A 125 -4.32 -2.96 1.43
CA GLN A 125 -4.30 -3.32 0.01
C GLN A 125 -4.73 -2.18 -0.90
N TRP A 126 -5.70 -1.37 -0.47
CA TRP A 126 -6.16 -0.21 -1.23
C TRP A 126 -5.03 0.77 -1.58
N GLY A 127 -4.13 1.05 -0.63
CA GLY A 127 -2.97 1.91 -0.89
C GLY A 127 -1.81 1.19 -1.59
N VAL A 128 -1.43 0.00 -1.11
CA VAL A 128 -0.27 -0.74 -1.62
C VAL A 128 -0.46 -1.16 -3.08
N TYR A 129 -1.68 -1.56 -3.46
CA TYR A 129 -1.95 -1.95 -4.85
C TYR A 129 -1.95 -0.76 -5.80
N ALA A 130 -2.34 0.44 -5.35
CA ALA A 130 -2.19 1.65 -6.16
C ALA A 130 -0.71 1.94 -6.46
N TYR A 131 0.16 1.88 -5.44
CA TYR A 131 1.61 2.06 -5.62
C TYR A 131 2.19 1.00 -6.56
N PHE A 132 1.85 -0.28 -6.32
CA PHE A 132 2.32 -1.37 -7.17
C PHE A 132 1.86 -1.20 -8.62
N ALA A 133 0.58 -0.90 -8.85
CA ALA A 133 0.04 -0.69 -10.18
C ALA A 133 0.72 0.49 -10.91
N ALA A 134 0.99 1.58 -10.19
CA ALA A 134 1.67 2.75 -10.73
C ALA A 134 3.12 2.44 -11.14
N ALA A 135 3.84 1.64 -10.35
CA ALA A 135 5.25 1.33 -10.58
C ALA A 135 5.49 0.15 -11.56
N PHE A 136 4.54 -0.78 -11.68
CA PHE A 136 4.73 -2.03 -12.40
C PHE A 136 5.15 -1.83 -13.87
N VAL A 137 4.38 -1.06 -14.64
CA VAL A 137 4.67 -0.82 -16.07
C VAL A 137 5.95 0.01 -16.26
N PRO A 138 6.21 1.09 -15.50
CA PRO A 138 7.49 1.76 -15.47
C PRO A 138 8.71 0.84 -15.31
N VAL A 139 8.68 -0.03 -14.30
CA VAL A 139 9.78 -0.96 -14.01
C VAL A 139 9.92 -1.98 -15.13
N LEU A 140 8.81 -2.52 -15.64
CA LEU A 140 8.78 -3.46 -16.76
C LEU A 140 9.44 -2.84 -18.00
N PHE A 141 9.03 -1.63 -18.37
CA PHE A 141 9.56 -0.95 -19.55
C PHE A 141 11.02 -0.52 -19.36
N GLY A 142 11.40 -0.03 -18.18
CA GLY A 142 12.77 0.35 -17.88
C GLY A 142 13.74 -0.84 -17.88
N THR A 143 13.25 -2.04 -17.53
CA THR A 143 14.07 -3.26 -17.48
C THR A 143 14.20 -3.94 -18.83
N PHE A 144 13.12 -4.02 -19.61
CA PHE A 144 13.07 -4.86 -20.81
C PHE A 144 13.11 -4.09 -22.14
N LEU A 145 12.79 -2.80 -22.15
CA LEU A 145 12.79 -1.97 -23.36
C LEU A 145 13.96 -1.00 -23.36
N LYS A 146 14.54 -0.76 -24.54
CA LYS A 146 15.63 0.21 -24.71
C LYS A 146 15.06 1.58 -25.07
N ASN A 147 15.69 2.64 -24.57
CA ASN A 147 15.36 4.04 -24.89
C ASN A 147 13.87 4.39 -24.67
N THR A 148 13.26 3.86 -23.60
CA THR A 148 11.86 4.13 -23.28
C THR A 148 11.67 5.62 -22.98
N PRO A 149 10.78 6.32 -23.69
CA PRO A 149 10.57 7.75 -23.47
C PRO A 149 9.85 7.99 -22.14
N LEU A 150 10.22 9.06 -21.43
CA LEU A 150 9.65 9.41 -20.12
C LEU A 150 8.11 9.53 -20.17
N ILE A 151 7.56 10.06 -21.26
CA ILE A 151 6.11 10.22 -21.43
C ILE A 151 5.37 8.88 -21.38
N ALA A 152 5.97 7.79 -21.90
CA ALA A 152 5.35 6.47 -21.88
C ALA A 152 5.31 5.89 -20.47
N VAL A 153 6.39 6.04 -19.72
CA VAL A 153 6.51 5.58 -18.34
C VAL A 153 5.61 6.39 -17.40
N ALA A 154 5.66 7.72 -17.50
CA ALA A 154 4.81 8.61 -16.71
C ALA A 154 3.32 8.43 -17.06
N GLY A 155 2.99 8.34 -18.35
CA GLY A 155 1.63 8.11 -18.82
C GLY A 155 1.05 6.79 -18.33
N ALA A 156 1.84 5.71 -18.33
CA ALA A 156 1.44 4.43 -17.76
C ALA A 156 1.18 4.53 -16.24
N ALA A 157 2.10 5.13 -15.48
CA ALA A 157 1.95 5.28 -14.02
C ALA A 157 0.70 6.08 -13.65
N VAL A 158 0.47 7.22 -14.31
CA VAL A 158 -0.71 8.07 -14.09
C VAL A 158 -1.99 7.32 -14.46
N THR A 159 -1.98 6.60 -15.58
CA THR A 159 -3.14 5.79 -16.02
C THR A 159 -3.48 4.70 -15.02
N ALA A 160 -2.47 3.98 -14.49
CA ALA A 160 -2.69 2.95 -13.48
C ALA A 160 -3.39 3.52 -12.23
N VAL A 161 -2.92 4.65 -11.72
CA VAL A 161 -3.49 5.31 -10.53
C VAL A 161 -4.92 5.78 -10.79
N ILE A 162 -5.15 6.45 -11.92
CA ILE A 162 -6.47 6.97 -12.29
C ILE A 162 -7.47 5.83 -12.45
N VAL A 163 -7.09 4.75 -13.15
CA VAL A 163 -7.99 3.61 -13.37
C VAL A 163 -8.24 2.85 -12.08
N HIS A 164 -7.20 2.62 -11.26
CA HIS A 164 -7.34 1.92 -9.97
C HIS A 164 -8.32 2.62 -9.03
N PHE A 165 -8.11 3.92 -8.76
CA PHE A 165 -8.99 4.69 -7.87
C PHE A 165 -10.31 5.04 -8.54
N GLY A 166 -10.31 5.32 -9.85
CA GLY A 166 -11.51 5.58 -10.63
C GLY A 166 -12.49 4.41 -10.53
N LEU A 167 -12.03 3.19 -10.81
CA LEU A 167 -12.87 1.99 -10.68
C LEU A 167 -13.31 1.75 -9.24
N TYR A 168 -12.43 1.97 -8.26
CA TYR A 168 -12.78 1.76 -6.86
C TYR A 168 -13.92 2.68 -6.40
N TYR A 169 -13.89 3.97 -6.79
CA TYR A 169 -14.89 4.95 -6.38
C TYR A 169 -16.13 4.97 -7.25
N THR A 170 -15.97 4.98 -8.58
CA THR A 170 -17.09 5.20 -9.51
C THR A 170 -17.56 3.92 -10.19
N GLY A 171 -16.78 2.84 -10.14
CA GLY A 171 -17.07 1.56 -10.81
C GLY A 171 -18.41 0.93 -10.45
N GLN A 172 -18.98 1.25 -9.28
CA GLN A 172 -20.33 0.79 -8.90
C GLN A 172 -21.43 1.22 -9.88
N HIS A 173 -21.21 2.23 -10.73
CA HIS A 173 -22.22 2.72 -11.68
C HIS A 173 -22.13 2.07 -13.07
N TYR A 174 -20.98 1.47 -13.41
CA TYR A 174 -20.71 1.03 -14.79
C TYR A 174 -19.92 -0.28 -14.89
N PHE A 175 -19.41 -0.81 -13.77
CA PHE A 175 -18.63 -2.03 -13.72
C PHE A 175 -19.41 -3.10 -12.93
N PRO A 176 -19.95 -4.14 -13.59
CA PRO A 176 -20.85 -5.12 -12.97
C PRO A 176 -20.32 -5.77 -11.69
N TYR A 177 -19.00 -5.97 -11.58
CA TYR A 177 -18.39 -6.58 -10.40
C TYR A 177 -18.42 -5.68 -9.14
N PHE A 178 -18.57 -4.37 -9.32
CA PHE A 178 -18.66 -3.41 -8.22
C PHE A 178 -20.11 -2.95 -7.94
N MET A 179 -21.10 -3.49 -8.66
CA MET A 179 -22.52 -3.23 -8.41
C MET A 179 -22.98 -4.06 -7.21
N ASP A 180 -23.69 -3.43 -6.28
CA ASP A 180 -24.35 -4.06 -5.11
C ASP A 180 -23.43 -4.88 -4.19
N VAL A 181 -22.12 -4.63 -4.22
CA VAL A 181 -21.15 -5.27 -3.30
C VAL A 181 -20.88 -4.42 -2.08
N ALA A 182 -21.01 -5.02 -0.89
CA ALA A 182 -20.72 -4.35 0.38
C ALA A 182 -19.23 -4.01 0.56
N VAL A 183 -18.34 -4.83 0.00
CA VAL A 183 -16.88 -4.67 0.09
C VAL A 183 -16.26 -4.81 -1.29
N LYS A 184 -15.56 -3.76 -1.73
CA LYS A 184 -14.88 -3.72 -3.03
C LYS A 184 -13.50 -4.32 -2.92
N ASN A 185 -13.17 -5.26 -3.81
CA ASN A 185 -11.83 -5.85 -3.88
C ASN A 185 -10.85 -4.92 -4.63
N PRO A 186 -9.85 -4.32 -3.95
CA PRO A 186 -8.88 -3.42 -4.59
C PRO A 186 -7.94 -4.15 -5.56
N GLY A 187 -7.78 -5.48 -5.44
CA GLY A 187 -6.97 -6.27 -6.37
C GLY A 187 -7.53 -6.27 -7.79
N LEU A 188 -8.86 -6.23 -7.93
CA LEU A 188 -9.49 -6.19 -9.25
C LEU A 188 -9.25 -4.85 -9.94
N SER A 189 -9.46 -3.73 -9.23
CA SER A 189 -9.20 -2.41 -9.81
C SER A 189 -7.71 -2.21 -10.13
N ALA A 190 -6.81 -2.79 -9.33
CA ALA A 190 -5.37 -2.76 -9.61
C ALA A 190 -4.98 -3.55 -10.86
N ALA A 191 -5.52 -4.77 -11.02
CA ALA A 191 -5.27 -5.58 -12.21
C ALA A 191 -5.73 -4.87 -13.49
N ILE A 192 -6.93 -4.28 -13.47
CA ILE A 192 -7.45 -3.51 -14.61
C ILE A 192 -6.59 -2.24 -14.83
N GLY A 193 -6.18 -1.57 -13.75
CA GLY A 193 -5.26 -0.42 -13.83
C GLY A 193 -3.93 -0.77 -14.50
N ILE A 194 -3.34 -1.92 -14.17
CA ILE A 194 -2.09 -2.40 -14.80
C ILE A 194 -2.31 -2.70 -16.28
N GLN A 195 -3.42 -3.35 -16.66
CA GLN A 195 -3.72 -3.62 -18.07
C GLN A 195 -3.90 -2.31 -18.86
N ALA A 196 -4.64 -1.35 -18.32
CA ALA A 196 -4.83 -0.04 -18.94
C ALA A 196 -3.49 0.72 -19.07
N ALA A 197 -2.66 0.69 -18.03
CA ALA A 197 -1.34 1.29 -18.04
C ALA A 197 -0.41 0.64 -19.08
N LEU A 198 -0.48 -0.68 -19.26
CA LEU A 198 0.30 -1.39 -20.27
C LEU A 198 -0.11 -0.96 -21.69
N VAL A 199 -1.42 -0.82 -21.93
CA VAL A 199 -1.96 -0.36 -23.21
C VAL A 199 -1.54 1.08 -23.49
N VAL A 200 -1.78 2.01 -22.57
CA VAL A 200 -1.44 3.43 -22.75
C VAL A 200 0.07 3.64 -22.83
N GLY A 201 0.83 3.03 -21.92
CA GLY A 201 2.29 3.06 -21.95
C GLY A 201 2.84 2.49 -23.25
N GLY A 202 2.32 1.34 -23.70
CA GLY A 202 2.73 0.71 -24.94
C GLY A 202 2.45 1.58 -26.17
N MET A 203 1.27 2.19 -26.25
CA MET A 203 0.94 3.15 -27.32
C MET A 203 1.90 4.34 -27.33
N LEU A 204 2.12 4.96 -26.17
CA LEU A 204 3.05 6.09 -26.04
C LEU A 204 4.50 5.68 -26.35
N HIS A 205 4.91 4.47 -25.97
CA HIS A 205 6.21 3.94 -26.32
C HIS A 205 6.31 3.84 -27.84
N LEU A 206 5.38 3.19 -28.52
CA LEU A 206 5.42 3.04 -29.98
C LEU A 206 5.39 4.39 -30.73
N MET A 207 4.64 5.37 -30.22
CA MET A 207 4.54 6.70 -30.85
C MET A 207 5.79 7.56 -30.69
N PHE A 208 6.54 7.40 -29.60
CA PHE A 208 7.65 8.28 -29.25
C PHE A 208 9.02 7.59 -29.25
N SER A 209 9.08 6.26 -29.40
CA SER A 209 10.33 5.51 -29.54
C SER A 209 10.97 5.80 -30.88
N GLY A 210 12.03 6.60 -30.86
CA GLY A 210 12.73 7.07 -32.06
C GLY A 210 13.00 8.58 -32.07
N ARG A 211 12.32 9.36 -31.21
CA ARG A 211 12.69 10.75 -30.96
C ARG A 211 13.90 10.76 -30.01
N LYS A 212 15.05 11.22 -30.49
CA LYS A 212 16.24 11.45 -29.64
C LYS A 212 15.82 12.32 -28.44
N PRO A 213 16.31 12.06 -27.22
CA PRO A 213 16.03 12.93 -26.09
C PRO A 213 16.49 14.34 -26.43
N VAL A 214 15.61 15.31 -26.29
CA VAL A 214 15.99 16.73 -26.31
C VAL A 214 16.89 16.91 -25.09
N ALA A 215 18.17 17.17 -25.32
CA ALA A 215 19.12 17.48 -24.27
C ALA A 215 18.61 18.70 -23.49
N GLY A 216 18.29 18.48 -22.22
CA GLY A 216 18.11 19.54 -21.22
C GLY A 216 19.41 19.73 -20.47
#